data_AF-A0A416ME04-F1
#
_entry.id   AF-A0A416ME04-F1
#
_cell.length_a   1.000
_cell.length_b   1.000
_cell.length_c   1.000
_cell.angle_alpha   90.00
_cell.angle_beta   90.00
_cell.angle_gamma   90.00
#
_symmetry.space_group_name_H-M   'P 1'
#
loop_
_entity.id
_entity.type
_entity.pdbx_description
1 polymer ?
#
loop_
_entity_poly.entity_id
_entity_poly.type
_entity_poly.pdbx_seq_one_letter_code
_entity_poly.pdbx_strand_id
1 'polypeptide(L)'
;MEALFDVKHATLSEHITNILASGELDDTSVGFSDKSSGGRKPKIYNLDMILSVGYRVNSKRGIAFRKWANNVLKQYIMKGYAINERRLQALEKTVDIQSRMLADALDIEELLDS
;
A
#
# COMPACT_ATOMS: atom_id res chain seq x y z
N MET A 1 -6.71 -10.39 -1.69
CA MET A 1 -7.43 -9.59 -0.67
C MET A 1 -7.69 -10.34 0.63
N GLU A 2 -7.92 -11.66 0.62
CA GLU A 2 -8.11 -12.45 1.86
C GLU A 2 -6.97 -12.23 2.85
N ALA A 3 -5.73 -12.44 2.42
CA ALA A 3 -4.56 -12.16 3.25
C ALA A 3 -4.49 -10.68 3.66
N LEU A 4 -4.81 -9.72 2.78
CA LEU A 4 -4.74 -8.29 3.09
C LEU A 4 -5.66 -7.90 4.26
N PHE A 5 -6.90 -8.38 4.24
CA PHE A 5 -7.93 -8.01 5.21
C PHE A 5 -8.19 -9.08 6.27
N ASP A 6 -7.52 -10.22 6.24
CA ASP A 6 -7.70 -11.33 7.19
C ASP A 6 -9.18 -11.73 7.33
N VAL A 7 -9.79 -12.04 6.18
CA VAL A 7 -11.18 -12.44 6.05
C VAL A 7 -11.31 -13.59 5.06
N LYS A 8 -12.37 -14.39 5.20
CA LYS A 8 -12.66 -15.52 4.31
C LYS A 8 -13.02 -15.03 2.90
N HIS A 9 -12.69 -15.84 1.88
CA HIS A 9 -13.07 -15.60 0.49
C HIS A 9 -14.56 -15.26 0.31
N ALA A 10 -15.46 -15.98 0.99
CA ALA A 10 -16.90 -15.78 0.86
C ALA A 10 -17.33 -14.36 1.23
N THR A 11 -16.82 -13.82 2.34
CA THR A 11 -17.11 -12.44 2.80
C THR A 11 -16.62 -11.39 1.80
N LEU A 12 -15.44 -11.61 1.20
CA LEU A 12 -14.95 -10.71 0.15
C LEU A 12 -15.83 -10.77 -1.10
N SER A 13 -16.20 -11.99 -1.52
CA SER A 13 -17.04 -12.18 -2.70
C SER A 13 -18.40 -11.49 -2.52
N GLU A 14 -18.97 -11.55 -1.32
CA GLU A 14 -20.22 -10.86 -0.98
C GLU A 14 -20.06 -9.33 -1.09
N HIS A 15 -19.04 -8.75 -0.45
CA HIS A 15 -18.80 -7.31 -0.53
C HIS A 15 -18.56 -6.83 -1.98
N ILE A 16 -17.76 -7.56 -2.76
CA ILE A 16 -17.49 -7.23 -4.16
C ILE A 16 -18.78 -7.27 -4.98
N THR A 17 -19.58 -8.32 -4.80
CA THR A 17 -20.85 -8.46 -5.53
C THR A 17 -21.79 -7.30 -5.20
N ASN A 18 -21.88 -6.90 -3.93
CA ASN A 18 -22.72 -5.79 -3.51
C ASN A 18 -22.23 -4.43 -4.05
N ILE A 19 -20.91 -4.22 -4.13
CA ILE A 19 -20.31 -3.00 -4.70
C ILE A 19 -20.63 -2.86 -6.20
N LEU A 20 -20.55 -3.96 -6.94
CA LEU A 20 -20.89 -3.96 -8.37
C LEU A 20 -22.40 -3.81 -8.58
N ALA A 21 -23.21 -4.50 -7.77
CA ALA A 21 -24.67 -4.45 -7.85
C ALA A 21 -25.24 -3.06 -7.49
N SER A 22 -24.57 -2.31 -6.60
CA SER A 22 -24.97 -0.94 -6.27
C SER A 22 -24.55 0.08 -7.33
N GLY A 23 -23.71 -0.30 -8.29
CA GLY A 23 -23.12 0.62 -9.28
C GLY A 23 -22.08 1.57 -8.69
N GLU A 24 -21.56 1.30 -7.49
CA GLU A 24 -20.48 2.08 -6.90
C GLU A 24 -19.19 1.97 -7.71
N LEU A 25 -18.93 0.77 -8.24
CA LEU A 25 -17.87 0.49 -9.19
C LEU A 25 -18.43 -0.35 -10.34
N ASP A 26 -17.75 -0.30 -11.48
CA ASP A 26 -18.04 -1.16 -12.62
C ASP A 26 -17.11 -2.39 -12.66
N ASP A 27 -17.37 -3.27 -13.63
CA ASP A 27 -16.59 -4.49 -13.84
C ASP A 27 -15.12 -4.22 -14.24
N THR A 28 -14.76 -3.01 -14.68
CA THR A 28 -13.37 -2.66 -15.00
C THR A 28 -12.49 -2.64 -13.76
N SER A 29 -13.10 -2.55 -12.58
CA SER A 29 -12.42 -2.67 -11.29
C SER A 29 -11.95 -4.09 -10.95
N VAL A 30 -12.31 -5.08 -11.77
CA VAL A 30 -11.92 -6.48 -11.65
C VAL A 30 -11.21 -6.95 -12.94
N GLY A 31 -9.89 -7.11 -12.86
CA GLY A 31 -9.09 -7.71 -13.92
C GLY A 31 -8.91 -9.23 -13.73
N PHE A 32 -8.28 -9.86 -14.72
CA PHE A 32 -7.86 -11.26 -14.66
C PHE A 32 -6.35 -11.35 -14.87
N SER A 33 -5.68 -12.21 -14.08
CA SER A 33 -4.26 -12.48 -14.28
C SER A 33 -4.04 -13.40 -15.48
N ASP A 34 -3.13 -13.02 -16.37
CA ASP A 34 -2.70 -13.86 -17.49
C ASP A 34 -1.68 -14.95 -17.11
N LYS A 35 -1.30 -15.04 -15.83
CA LYS A 35 -0.33 -16.03 -15.34
C LYS A 35 -0.87 -17.48 -15.25
N SER A 36 -2.05 -17.77 -15.81
CA SER A 36 -2.65 -19.10 -15.79
C SER A 36 -2.30 -19.85 -17.08
N SER A 37 -1.54 -20.94 -16.97
CA SER A 37 -1.31 -21.90 -18.06
C SER A 37 -2.38 -23.01 -18.13
N GLY A 38 -3.46 -22.90 -17.34
CA GLY A 38 -4.57 -23.85 -17.29
C GLY A 38 -5.42 -23.67 -16.03
N GLY A 39 -6.73 -23.45 -16.21
CA GLY A 39 -7.71 -23.27 -15.11
C GLY A 39 -8.27 -21.83 -14.97
N ARG A 40 -9.11 -21.62 -13.96
CA ARG A 40 -9.78 -20.32 -13.72
C ARG A 40 -8.76 -19.25 -13.36
N LYS A 41 -8.67 -18.20 -14.19
CA LYS A 41 -7.75 -17.07 -13.97
C LYS A 41 -8.04 -16.39 -12.62
N PRO A 42 -7.04 -16.15 -11.76
CA PRO A 42 -7.26 -15.44 -10.51
C PRO A 42 -7.61 -13.97 -10.80
N LYS A 43 -8.61 -13.46 -10.06
CA LYS A 43 -9.05 -12.07 -10.16
C LYS A 43 -8.00 -11.11 -9.59
N ILE A 44 -7.76 -10.03 -10.32
CA ILE A 44 -6.96 -8.87 -9.88
C ILE A 44 -7.93 -7.74 -9.61
N TYR A 45 -7.68 -6.95 -8.57
CA TYR A 45 -8.56 -5.86 -8.17
C TYR A 45 -7.77 -4.56 -8.16
N ASN A 46 -8.35 -3.52 -8.76
CA ASN A 46 -7.73 -2.19 -8.77
C ASN A 46 -7.79 -1.54 -7.38
N LEU A 47 -7.22 -0.34 -7.28
CA LEU A 47 -7.19 0.40 -6.03
C LEU A 47 -8.61 0.69 -5.52
N ASP A 48 -9.52 1.12 -6.40
CA ASP A 48 -10.88 1.51 -6.01
C ASP A 48 -11.66 0.36 -5.38
N MET A 49 -11.53 -0.84 -5.93
CA MET A 49 -12.13 -2.04 -5.34
C MET A 49 -11.51 -2.36 -3.97
N ILE A 50 -10.18 -2.24 -3.83
CA ILE A 50 -9.50 -2.48 -2.54
C ILE A 50 -9.96 -1.46 -1.50
N LEU A 51 -10.09 -0.18 -1.87
CA LEU A 51 -10.59 0.88 -0.98
C LEU A 51 -12.03 0.57 -0.55
N SER A 52 -12.90 0.30 -1.52
CA SER A 52 -14.34 0.03 -1.31
C SER A 52 -14.57 -1.18 -0.41
N VAL A 53 -13.83 -2.27 -0.62
CA VAL A 53 -13.89 -3.45 0.26
C VAL A 53 -13.29 -3.14 1.63
N GLY A 54 -12.15 -2.45 1.68
CA GLY A 54 -11.45 -2.11 2.92
C GLY A 54 -12.29 -1.29 3.91
N TYR A 55 -13.19 -0.45 3.40
CA TYR A 55 -14.16 0.27 4.23
C TYR A 55 -15.31 -0.60 4.75
N ARG A 56 -15.66 -1.70 4.07
CA ARG A 56 -16.80 -2.58 4.42
C ARG A 56 -16.43 -3.76 5.31
N VAL A 57 -15.20 -4.27 5.23
CA VAL A 57 -14.78 -5.45 6.00
C VAL A 57 -14.72 -5.18 7.51
N ASN A 58 -15.26 -6.09 8.32
CA ASN A 58 -15.25 -5.99 9.79
C ASN A 58 -14.19 -6.89 10.43
N SER A 59 -12.92 -6.70 10.06
CA SER A 59 -11.79 -7.41 10.65
C SER A 59 -10.81 -6.46 11.35
N LYS A 60 -9.89 -7.00 12.17
CA LYS A 60 -8.82 -6.19 12.79
C LYS A 60 -7.98 -5.46 11.73
N ARG A 61 -7.68 -6.13 10.60
CA ARG A 61 -6.96 -5.50 9.48
C ARG A 61 -7.80 -4.45 8.76
N GLY A 62 -9.11 -4.66 8.62
CA GLY A 62 -10.05 -3.66 8.10
C GLY A 62 -10.13 -2.41 8.96
N ILE A 63 -10.18 -2.57 10.29
CA ILE A 63 -10.14 -1.46 11.24
C ILE A 63 -8.81 -0.69 11.13
N ALA A 64 -7.68 -1.40 11.06
CA ALA A 64 -6.38 -0.77 10.87
C ALA A 64 -6.28 -0.01 9.54
N PHE A 65 -6.81 -0.59 8.46
CA PHE A 65 -6.91 0.04 7.15
C PHE A 65 -7.73 1.34 7.21
N ARG A 66 -8.92 1.33 7.83
CA ARG A 66 -9.75 2.55 7.98
C ARG A 66 -9.07 3.63 8.81
N LYS A 67 -8.39 3.26 9.90
CA LYS A 67 -7.60 4.22 10.70
C LYS A 67 -6.50 4.86 9.85
N TRP A 68 -5.79 4.05 9.06
CA TRP A 68 -4.75 4.55 8.15
C TRP A 68 -5.33 5.46 7.06
N ALA A 69 -6.38 5.03 6.36
CA ALA A 69 -7.00 5.78 5.27
C ALA A 69 -7.56 7.13 5.77
N ASN A 70 -8.24 7.13 6.93
CA ASN A 70 -8.73 8.36 7.55
C ASN A 70 -7.58 9.30 7.96
N ASN A 71 -6.45 8.77 8.41
CA ASN A 71 -5.28 9.60 8.73
C ASN A 71 -4.70 10.25 7.46
N VAL A 72 -4.58 9.51 6.36
CA VAL A 72 -4.13 10.04 5.07
C VAL A 72 -5.07 11.15 4.59
N LEU A 73 -6.39 10.90 4.61
CA LEU A 73 -7.39 11.90 4.23
C LEU A 73 -7.31 13.15 5.12
N LYS A 74 -7.17 12.98 6.44
CA LYS A 74 -7.01 14.09 7.38
C LYS A 74 -5.75 14.91 7.09
N GLN A 75 -4.64 14.27 6.72
CA GLN A 75 -3.42 14.99 6.32
C GLN A 75 -3.66 15.83 5.06
N TYR A 76 -4.30 15.27 4.03
CA TYR A 76 -4.66 16.03 2.83
C TYR A 76 -5.57 17.21 3.13
N ILE A 77 -6.61 17.02 3.94
CA ILE A 77 -7.55 18.09 4.30
C ILE A 77 -6.85 19.21 5.09
N MET A 78 -5.98 18.85 6.04
CA MET A 78 -5.37 19.83 6.95
C MET A 78 -4.12 20.50 6.36
N LYS A 79 -3.33 19.78 5.55
CA LYS A 79 -2.00 20.21 5.07
C LYS A 79 -1.92 20.37 3.55
N GLY A 80 -2.91 19.88 2.80
CA GLY A 80 -2.89 19.83 1.34
C GLY A 80 -2.12 18.64 0.75
N TYR A 81 -1.45 17.84 1.58
CA TYR A 81 -0.67 16.67 1.13
C TYR A 81 -0.56 15.60 2.24
N ALA A 82 -0.15 14.39 1.87
CA ALA A 82 0.20 13.31 2.81
C ALA A 82 1.64 12.84 2.61
N ILE A 83 2.37 12.60 3.70
CA ILE A 83 3.76 12.11 3.67
C ILE A 83 3.82 10.71 4.29
N ASN A 84 4.55 9.82 3.64
CA ASN A 84 4.95 8.55 4.25
C ASN A 84 6.15 8.79 5.19
N GLU A 85 5.85 9.18 6.43
CA GLU A 85 6.85 9.54 7.45
C GLU A 85 7.88 8.42 7.69
N ARG A 86 7.43 7.16 7.69
CA ARG A 86 8.34 6.00 7.87
C ARG A 86 9.35 5.90 6.74
N ARG A 87 8.91 6.09 5.49
CA ARG A 87 9.80 6.06 4.33
C ARG A 87 10.75 7.25 4.32
N LEU A 88 10.28 8.43 4.72
CA LEU A 88 11.10 9.63 4.84
C LEU A 88 12.21 9.43 5.89
N GLN A 89 11.87 8.97 7.08
CA GLN A 89 12.84 8.67 8.14
C GLN A 89 13.85 7.58 7.74
N ALA A 90 13.40 6.55 7.01
CA ALA A 90 14.30 5.54 6.49
C ALA A 90 15.31 6.14 5.50
N LEU A 91 14.85 7.03 4.62
CA LEU A 91 15.70 7.73 3.66
C LEU A 91 16.71 8.66 4.37
N GLU A 92 16.26 9.43 5.36
CA GLU A 92 17.14 10.28 6.17
C GLU A 92 18.27 9.48 6.81
N LYS A 93 17.96 8.32 7.40
CA LYS A 93 18.97 7.43 7.97
C LYS A 93 19.94 6.89 6.92
N THR A 94 19.45 6.53 5.73
CA THR A 94 20.32 6.07 4.64
C THR A 94 21.28 7.16 4.20
N VAL A 95 20.79 8.39 4.00
CA VAL A 95 21.63 9.52 3.59
C VAL A 95 22.67 9.86 4.67
N ASP A 96 22.29 9.82 5.94
CA ASP A 96 23.20 10.07 7.06
C ASP A 96 24.34 9.03 7.14
N ILE A 97 24.02 7.75 6.93
CA ILE A 97 25.04 6.69 6.88
C ILE A 97 25.97 6.89 5.67
N GLN A 98 25.40 7.18 4.49
CA GLN A 98 26.19 7.41 3.28
C GLN A 98 27.12 8.62 3.40
N SER A 99 26.64 9.70 4.02
CA SER A 99 27.42 10.92 4.22
C SER A 99 28.62 10.68 5.13
N ARG A 100 28.44 9.89 6.21
CA ARG A 100 29.53 9.50 7.11
C ARG A 100 30.55 8.59 6.42
N MET A 101 30.09 7.60 5.67
CA MET A 101 30.99 6.71 4.91
C MET A 101 31.85 7.45 3.89
N LEU A 102 31.30 8.48 3.23
CA LEU A 102 32.04 9.30 2.27
C LEU A 102 33.10 10.18 2.97
N ALA A 103 32.75 10.77 4.12
CA ALA A 103 33.71 11.54 4.91
C ALA A 103 34.90 10.66 5.35
N ASP A 104 34.62 9.49 5.93
CA ASP A 104 35.66 8.55 6.35
C ASP A 104 36.55 8.10 5.17
N ALA A 105 35.98 7.90 3.98
CA ALA A 105 36.74 7.50 2.79
C ALA A 105 37.66 8.62 2.27
N LEU A 106 37.19 9.88 2.29
CA LEU A 106 37.99 11.04 1.89
C LEU A 106 39.14 11.29 2.87
N ASP A 107 38.89 11.17 4.17
CA ASP A 107 39.91 11.32 5.22
C ASP A 107 41.03 10.25 5.06
N ILE A 108 40.68 9.04 4.61
CA ILE A 108 41.67 7.99 4.31
C ILE A 108 42.51 8.35 3.07
N GLU A 109 41.90 8.94 2.04
CA GLU A 109 42.59 9.31 0.80
C GLU A 109 43.60 10.45 1.05
N GLU A 110 43.25 11.47 1.84
CA GLU A 110 44.18 12.53 2.26
C GLU A 110 45.40 12.00 3.05
N LEU A 111 45.23 10.94 3.85
CA LEU A 111 46.32 10.29 4.59
C LEU A 111 47.24 9.42 3.73
N LEU A 112 46.77 8.97 2.56
CA LEU A 112 47.56 8.16 1.62
C LEU A 112 48.34 9.02 0.63
N ASP A 113 47.87 10.25 0.37
CA ASP A 113 48.51 11.23 -0.51
C ASP A 113 49.55 12.13 0.20
N SER A 114 49.70 12.01 1.54
CA SER A 114 50.67 12.75 2.38
C SER A 114 51.93 11.94 2.71
#